data_AF-A0A7X8I3V9-F1
#
_entry.id   AF-A0A7X8I3V9-F1
#
_cell.length_a   1.000
_cell.length_b   1.000
_cell.length_c   1.000
_cell.angle_alpha   90.00
_cell.angle_beta   90.00
_cell.angle_gamma   90.00
#
_symmetry.space_group_name_H-M   'P 1'
#
loop_
_entity.id
_entity.type
_entity.pdbx_description
1 polymer ?
#
loop_
_entity_poly.entity_id
_entity_poly.type
_entity_poly.pdbx_seq_one_letter_code
_entity_poly.pdbx_strand_id
1 'polypeptide(L)'
;MIYDTLDSLARYTHLFGMTKPVYETIHPKPFDGMFIAHSHYATIFLVKEGEILVCSTHAQQPSTFVRDINGFVHLESSGITSTARVDSDHFIFFSPYEPYALIAEKQADVARLLVEVR
;
A
#
# COMPACT_ATOMS: atom_id res chain seq x y z
N MET A 1 7.68 -2.11 6.09
CA MET A 1 6.95 -0.86 5.81
C MET A 1 7.92 0.30 5.91
N ILE A 2 7.94 1.19 4.92
CA ILE A 2 8.65 2.48 5.00
C ILE A 2 7.58 3.56 4.86
N TYR A 3 7.58 4.53 5.77
CA TYR A 3 6.73 5.71 5.73
C TYR A 3 7.63 6.94 5.87
N ASP A 4 7.58 7.83 4.90
CA ASP A 4 8.49 8.98 4.82
C ASP A 4 7.89 10.07 3.92
N THR A 5 8.55 11.22 3.81
CA THR A 5 8.14 12.32 2.96
C THR A 5 8.44 12.03 1.47
N LEU A 6 7.66 12.62 0.57
CA LEU A 6 7.89 12.51 -0.87
C LEU A 6 9.25 13.06 -1.30
N ASP A 7 9.74 14.11 -0.64
CA ASP A 7 11.08 14.66 -0.89
C ASP A 7 12.19 13.64 -0.59
N SER A 8 11.96 12.71 0.34
CA SER A 8 12.87 11.62 0.67
C SER A 8 12.81 10.46 -0.33
N LEU A 9 11.80 10.39 -1.22
CA LEU A 9 11.58 9.25 -2.13
C LEU A 9 12.80 8.95 -3.01
N ALA A 10 13.52 9.98 -3.44
CA ALA A 10 14.73 9.84 -4.25
C ALA A 10 15.82 8.98 -3.57
N ARG A 11 15.84 8.95 -2.22
CA ARG A 11 16.80 8.15 -1.43
C ARG A 11 16.54 6.66 -1.56
N TYR A 12 15.31 6.26 -1.91
CA TYR A 12 14.88 4.87 -2.02
C TYR A 12 14.94 4.32 -3.45
N THR A 13 15.47 5.09 -4.41
CA THR A 13 15.65 4.68 -5.81
C THR A 13 16.57 3.47 -6.00
N HIS A 14 17.38 3.14 -4.99
CA HIS A 14 18.19 1.91 -4.96
C HIS A 14 17.34 0.67 -4.66
N LEU A 15 16.22 0.82 -3.95
CA LEU A 15 15.31 -0.27 -3.59
C LEU A 15 14.34 -0.62 -4.74
N PHE A 16 13.94 0.37 -5.53
CA PHE A 16 12.93 0.20 -6.58
C PHE A 16 13.02 1.25 -7.69
N GLY A 17 12.55 0.88 -8.89
CA GLY A 17 12.37 1.81 -10.02
C GLY A 17 10.99 2.46 -9.99
N MET A 18 10.93 3.79 -10.19
CA MET A 18 9.67 4.54 -10.25
C MET A 18 9.11 4.56 -11.67
N THR A 19 7.88 4.09 -11.84
CA THR A 19 7.07 4.31 -13.06
C THR A 19 6.23 5.57 -12.91
N LYS A 20 5.72 6.10 -14.04
CA LYS A 20 4.83 7.27 -14.02
C LYS A 20 3.54 6.90 -13.26
N PRO A 21 3.16 7.62 -12.18
CA PRO A 21 1.97 7.28 -11.42
C PRO A 21 0.70 7.56 -12.20
N VAL A 22 -0.24 6.62 -12.11
CA VAL A 22 -1.64 6.79 -12.53
C VAL A 22 -2.47 6.90 -11.25
N TYR A 23 -3.18 8.02 -11.11
CA TYR A 23 -4.00 8.29 -9.94
C TYR A 23 -5.43 7.87 -10.20
N GLU A 24 -6.02 7.19 -9.22
CA GLU A 24 -7.41 6.77 -9.20
C GLU A 24 -8.09 7.42 -7.99
N THR A 25 -9.35 7.81 -8.17
CA THR A 25 -10.14 8.39 -7.08
C THR A 25 -10.69 7.27 -6.19
N ILE A 26 -10.33 7.30 -4.91
CA ILE A 26 -10.86 6.43 -3.86
C ILE A 26 -11.97 7.19 -3.12
N HIS A 27 -13.15 6.61 -3.08
CA HIS A 27 -14.28 7.13 -2.32
C HIS A 27 -14.31 6.57 -0.89
N PRO A 28 -14.93 7.29 0.06
CA PRO A 28 -15.10 6.77 1.40
C PRO A 28 -15.85 5.45 1.44
N LYS A 29 -15.26 4.46 2.12
CA LYS A 29 -15.86 3.15 2.33
C LYS A 29 -15.48 2.64 3.72
N PRO A 30 -16.40 2.01 4.47
CA PRO A 30 -16.06 1.31 5.70
C PRO A 30 -14.99 0.24 5.44
N PHE A 31 -14.10 0.04 6.41
CA PHE A 31 -13.16 -1.08 6.38
C PHE A 31 -13.92 -2.41 6.42
N ASP A 32 -13.64 -3.29 5.47
CA ASP A 32 -14.33 -4.57 5.30
C ASP A 32 -13.60 -5.75 5.94
N GLY A 33 -12.53 -5.50 6.71
CA GLY A 33 -11.74 -6.54 7.37
C GLY A 33 -10.72 -7.23 6.46
N MET A 34 -10.62 -6.82 5.19
CA MET A 34 -9.73 -7.42 4.22
C MET A 34 -8.44 -6.64 4.08
N PHE A 35 -7.33 -7.34 4.22
CA PHE A 35 -6.02 -6.84 3.82
C PHE A 35 -5.61 -7.48 2.50
N ILE A 36 -4.81 -6.77 1.73
CA ILE A 36 -4.20 -7.28 0.52
C ILE A 36 -2.69 -7.08 0.57
N ALA A 37 -1.96 -7.95 -0.11
CA ALA A 37 -0.55 -7.73 -0.42
C ALA A 37 -0.26 -8.20 -1.83
N HIS A 38 0.82 -7.71 -2.43
CA HIS A 38 1.29 -8.27 -3.68
C HIS A 38 2.39 -9.31 -3.42
N SER A 39 2.38 -10.43 -4.15
CA SER A 39 3.25 -11.58 -3.87
C SER A 39 4.68 -11.46 -4.41
N HIS A 40 4.91 -10.64 -5.44
CA HIS A 40 6.23 -10.53 -6.09
C HIS A 40 6.79 -9.10 -6.09
N TYR A 41 5.99 -8.12 -6.51
CA TYR A 41 6.31 -6.69 -6.42
C TYR A 41 6.00 -6.12 -5.04
N ALA A 42 6.76 -5.08 -4.65
CA ALA A 42 6.40 -4.19 -3.56
C ALA A 42 5.32 -3.21 -4.02
N THR A 43 4.60 -2.63 -3.06
CA THR A 43 3.55 -1.64 -3.32
C THR A 43 3.94 -0.29 -2.72
N ILE A 44 3.85 0.77 -3.52
CA ILE A 44 3.98 2.16 -3.07
C ILE A 44 2.66 2.87 -3.25
N PHE A 45 2.24 3.61 -2.23
CA PHE A 45 1.13 4.55 -2.33
C PHE A 45 1.63 5.98 -2.35
N LEU A 46 1.09 6.74 -3.30
CA LEU A 46 1.27 8.19 -3.42
C LEU A 46 -0.11 8.84 -3.43
N VAL A 47 -0.26 9.97 -2.76
CA VAL A 47 -1.51 10.75 -2.75
C VAL A 47 -1.28 12.04 -3.51
N LYS A 48 -2.23 12.41 -4.36
CA LYS A 48 -2.21 13.69 -5.08
C LYS A 48 -3.14 14.71 -4.43
N GLU A 49 -4.31 14.27 -4.01
CA GLU A 49 -5.32 15.09 -3.36
C GLU A 49 -6.00 14.29 -2.26
N GLY A 50 -6.28 14.94 -1.13
CA GLY A 50 -6.88 14.30 0.05
C GLY A 50 -5.86 13.59 0.94
N GLU A 51 -6.36 12.65 1.74
CA GLU A 51 -5.58 11.83 2.67
C GLU A 51 -6.20 10.42 2.73
N ILE A 52 -5.36 9.42 2.91
CA ILE A 52 -5.77 8.05 3.20
C ILE A 52 -5.18 7.57 4.53
N LEU A 53 -5.97 6.80 5.28
CA LEU A 53 -5.49 5.98 6.38
C LEU A 53 -5.08 4.63 5.81
N VAL A 54 -3.82 4.28 5.97
CA VAL A 54 -3.27 2.98 5.61
C VAL A 54 -3.13 2.15 6.86
N CYS A 55 -3.70 0.95 6.83
CA CYS A 55 -3.65 -0.01 7.92
C CYS A 55 -2.81 -1.22 7.50
N SER A 56 -2.04 -1.78 8.42
CA SER A 56 -1.37 -3.08 8.23
C SER A 56 -1.75 -4.07 9.31
N THR A 57 -1.46 -5.35 9.06
CA THR A 57 -1.67 -6.45 10.01
C THR A 57 -0.41 -7.33 10.10
N HIS A 58 -0.45 -8.36 10.94
CA HIS A 58 0.62 -9.33 11.06
C HIS A 58 0.90 -10.00 9.70
N ALA A 59 2.17 -9.98 9.28
CA ALA A 59 2.61 -10.77 8.13
C ALA A 59 2.40 -12.25 8.45
N GLN A 60 1.67 -12.98 7.60
CA GLN A 60 1.58 -14.44 7.70
C GLN A 60 2.52 -15.10 6.70
N GLN A 61 2.79 -16.39 6.89
CA GLN A 61 3.77 -17.10 6.07
C GLN A 61 3.29 -17.19 4.59
N PRO A 62 4.15 -16.86 3.61
CA PRO A 62 3.78 -16.83 2.19
C PRO A 62 3.15 -18.12 1.64
N SER A 63 3.44 -19.27 2.25
CA SER A 63 2.96 -20.59 1.84
C SER A 63 1.47 -20.83 2.07
N THR A 64 0.79 -19.98 2.85
CA THR A 64 -0.64 -20.15 3.17
C THR A 64 -1.57 -19.35 2.26
N PHE A 65 -1.04 -18.52 1.36
CA PHE A 65 -1.86 -17.61 0.56
C PHE A 65 -2.17 -18.14 -0.84
N VAL A 66 -3.46 -18.13 -1.18
CA VAL A 66 -3.92 -18.25 -2.57
C VAL A 66 -3.74 -16.89 -3.24
N ARG A 67 -3.07 -16.89 -4.39
CA ARG A 67 -2.83 -15.70 -5.21
C ARG A 67 -3.92 -15.58 -6.26
N ASP A 68 -4.37 -14.36 -6.52
CA ASP A 68 -5.21 -14.08 -7.69
C ASP A 68 -4.39 -14.07 -8.99
N ILE A 69 -5.06 -13.89 -10.13
CA ILE A 69 -4.42 -13.86 -11.45
C ILE A 69 -3.41 -12.72 -11.62
N ASN A 70 -3.51 -11.68 -10.79
CA ASN A 70 -2.67 -10.48 -10.82
C ASN A 70 -1.54 -10.57 -9.78
N GLY A 71 -1.42 -11.68 -9.04
CA GLY A 71 -0.40 -11.88 -8.03
C GLY A 71 -0.72 -11.23 -6.68
N PHE A 72 -1.94 -10.75 -6.44
CA PHE A 72 -2.37 -10.30 -5.13
C PHE A 72 -2.76 -11.47 -4.24
N VAL A 73 -2.51 -11.31 -2.95
CA VAL A 73 -3.00 -12.19 -1.89
C VAL A 73 -4.01 -11.42 -1.05
N HIS A 74 -5.09 -12.09 -0.67
CA HIS A 74 -6.14 -11.54 0.17
C HIS A 74 -6.08 -12.21 1.54
N LEU A 75 -6.14 -11.40 2.59
CA LEU A 75 -6.04 -11.86 3.97
C LEU A 75 -7.24 -11.35 4.77
N GLU A 76 -8.06 -12.27 5.24
CA GLU A 76 -8.97 -12.00 6.35
C GLU A 76 -8.15 -11.99 7.64
N SER A 77 -8.06 -10.84 8.29
CA SER A 77 -7.36 -10.71 9.58
C SER A 77 -8.25 -10.02 10.59
N SER A 78 -8.19 -10.48 11.84
CA SER A 78 -9.02 -9.99 12.93
C SER A 78 -8.47 -8.74 13.62
N GLY A 79 -7.30 -8.23 13.21
CA GLY A 79 -6.66 -7.11 13.90
C GLY A 79 -5.78 -6.22 13.02
N ILE A 80 -5.95 -4.91 13.17
CA ILE A 80 -5.01 -3.89 12.67
C ILE A 80 -3.85 -3.79 13.66
N THR A 81 -2.62 -3.93 13.18
CA THR A 81 -1.41 -3.87 14.02
C THR A 81 -0.72 -2.52 13.94
N SER A 82 -0.87 -1.80 12.83
CA SER A 82 -0.29 -0.47 12.64
C SER A 82 -1.16 0.34 11.70
N THR A 83 -1.09 1.66 11.86
CA THR A 83 -1.76 2.62 11.00
C THR A 83 -0.81 3.77 10.67
N ALA A 84 -0.98 4.35 9.48
CA ALA A 84 -0.29 5.55 9.04
C ALA A 84 -1.24 6.39 8.18
N ARG A 85 -1.20 7.71 8.33
CA ARG A 85 -1.88 8.64 7.42
C ARG A 85 -0.94 9.01 6.30
N VAL A 86 -1.41 8.96 5.07
CA VAL A 86 -0.64 9.34 3.89
C VAL A 86 -1.41 10.44 3.18
N ASP A 87 -0.79 11.60 3.05
CA ASP A 87 -1.29 12.78 2.35
C ASP A 87 -0.37 13.11 1.16
N SER A 88 -0.56 14.29 0.57
CA SER A 88 0.22 14.73 -0.59
C SER A 88 1.70 15.00 -0.32
N ASP A 89 2.15 14.98 0.93
CA ASP A 89 3.55 15.22 1.31
C ASP A 89 4.28 13.92 1.67
N HIS A 90 3.56 12.79 1.75
CA HIS A 90 4.08 11.52 2.21
C HIS A 90 3.91 10.39 1.18
N PHE A 91 4.72 9.35 1.35
CA PHE A 91 4.51 8.07 0.71
C PHE A 91 4.61 6.94 1.73
N ILE A 92 4.06 5.80 1.35
CA ILE A 92 4.23 4.57 2.10
C ILE A 92 4.57 3.41 1.17
N PHE A 93 5.49 2.57 1.59
CA PHE A 93 5.99 1.41 0.88
C PHE A 93 5.75 0.14 1.70
N PHE A 94 5.27 -0.89 1.00
CA PHE A 94 5.03 -2.24 1.52
C PHE A 94 5.86 -3.23 0.72
N SER A 95 6.63 -4.05 1.41
CA SER A 95 7.39 -5.13 0.77
C SER A 95 6.45 -6.19 0.19
N PRO A 96 6.91 -7.09 -0.69
CA PRO A 96 6.12 -8.24 -1.09
C PRO A 96 5.62 -9.02 0.14
N TYR A 97 4.38 -9.48 0.09
CA TYR A 97 3.65 -10.12 1.20
C TYR A 97 3.39 -9.26 2.44
N GLU A 98 3.72 -7.97 2.42
CA GLU A 98 3.40 -7.09 3.54
C GLU A 98 1.94 -6.60 3.41
N PRO A 99 1.03 -7.02 4.31
CA PRO A 99 -0.40 -6.76 4.15
C PRO A 99 -0.76 -5.32 4.46
N TYR A 100 -1.61 -4.73 3.62
CA TYR A 100 -2.16 -3.40 3.81
C TYR A 100 -3.64 -3.33 3.45
N ALA A 101 -4.32 -2.33 4.01
CA ALA A 101 -5.65 -1.90 3.62
C ALA A 101 -5.69 -0.37 3.54
N LEU A 102 -6.46 0.17 2.61
CA LEU A 102 -6.66 1.61 2.44
C LEU A 102 -8.05 1.99 2.93
N ILE A 103 -8.11 3.02 3.77
CA ILE A 103 -9.36 3.60 4.25
C ILE A 103 -9.31 5.10 3.91
N ALA A 104 -10.27 5.55 3.13
CA ALA A 104 -10.45 6.97 2.84
C ALA A 104 -11.62 7.49 3.68
N GLU A 105 -11.40 8.47 4.56
CA GLU A 105 -12.51 9.12 5.30
C GLU A 105 -13.27 10.13 4.42
N LYS A 106 -12.56 10.70 3.44
CA LYS A 106 -13.07 11.58 2.39
C LYS A 106 -12.52 11.10 1.04
N GLN A 107 -13.04 11.67 -0.05
CA GLN A 107 -12.50 11.39 -1.38
C GLN A 107 -11.00 11.74 -1.43
N ALA A 108 -10.19 10.84 -2.01
CA ALA A 108 -8.76 11.04 -2.20
C ALA A 108 -8.31 10.49 -3.56
N ASP A 109 -7.35 11.15 -4.20
CA ASP A 109 -6.72 10.70 -5.44
C ASP A 109 -5.39 10.01 -5.14
N VAL A 110 -5.33 8.71 -5.40
CA VAL A 110 -4.25 7.83 -4.94
C VAL A 110 -3.67 7.05 -6.11
N ALA A 111 -2.35 6.96 -6.19
CA ALA A 111 -1.65 6.06 -7.09
C ALA A 111 -1.13 4.85 -6.31
N ARG A 112 -1.39 3.64 -6.83
CA ARG A 112 -0.80 2.38 -6.35
C ARG A 112 0.25 1.91 -7.35
N LEU A 113 1.52 1.99 -6.99
CA LEU A 113 2.62 1.55 -7.84
C LEU A 113 3.10 0.18 -7.40
N LEU A 114 3.11 -0.77 -8.32
CA LEU A 114 3.81 -2.04 -8.14
C LEU A 114 5.23 -1.88 -8.67
N VAL A 115 6.21 -2.14 -7.82
CA VAL A 115 7.62 -1.95 -8.15
C VAL A 115 8.44 -3.20 -7.87
N GLU A 116 9.37 -3.50 -8.77
CA GLU A 116 10.39 -4.54 -8.55
C GLU A 116 11.34 -4.10 -7.43
N VAL A 117 11.47 -4.96 -6.43
CA VAL A 117 12.48 -4.80 -5.37
C VAL A 117 13.79 -5.38 -5.89
N ARG A 118 14.87 -4.61 -5.79
CA ARG A 118 16.21 -4.99 -6.23
C ARG A 118 17.04 -5.65 -5.15
#